data_AF-A0A960D5I7-F1
#
_entry.id   AF-A0A960D5I7-F1
#
_cell.length_a   1.000
_cell.length_b   1.000
_cell.length_c   1.000
_cell.angle_alpha   90.00
_cell.angle_beta   90.00
_cell.angle_gamma   90.00
#
_symmetry.space_group_name_H-M   'P 1'
#
loop_
_entity.id
_entity.type
_entity.pdbx_description
1 polymer ?
#
loop_
_entity_poly.entity_id
_entity_poly.type
_entity_poly.pdbx_seq_one_letter_code
_entity_poly.pdbx_strand_id
1 'polypeptide(L)' 'PDLGRFWKPYLEAARDRGEIHPETELDEAAEWVARVQISLGTVPGDTLDPDDHDAVRRHMRRYVLPALRATPAQ' A
#
# COMPACT_ATOMS: atom_id res chain seq x y z
N PRO A 1 14.78 -0.71 12.62
CA PRO A 1 14.41 -1.59 11.49
C PRO A 1 13.74 -0.75 10.40
N ASP A 2 14.14 -0.94 9.14
CA ASP A 2 13.56 -0.23 8.00
C ASP A 2 12.21 -0.89 7.64
N LEU A 3 11.13 -0.30 8.17
CA LEU A 3 9.77 -0.85 8.11
C LEU A 3 9.26 -0.98 6.66
N GLY A 4 9.71 -0.09 5.77
CA GLY A 4 9.34 -0.06 4.36
C GLY A 4 10.20 -0.98 3.48
N ARG A 5 11.39 -1.38 3.92
CA ARG A 5 12.39 -2.09 3.09
C ARG A 5 11.84 -3.27 2.28
N PHE A 6 10.95 -4.07 2.88
CA PHE A 6 10.35 -5.22 2.20
C PHE A 6 9.47 -4.79 1.02
N TRP A 7 8.76 -3.67 1.12
CA TRP A 7 7.79 -3.21 0.14
C TRP A 7 8.42 -2.42 -1.01
N LYS A 8 9.55 -1.74 -0.75
CA LYS A 8 10.20 -0.86 -1.72
C LYS A 8 10.42 -1.49 -3.10
N PRO A 9 10.98 -2.72 -3.25
CA PRO A 9 11.19 -3.32 -4.58
C PRO A 9 9.88 -3.56 -5.36
N TYR A 10 8.77 -3.79 -4.66
CA TYR A 10 7.46 -3.96 -5.30
C TYR A 10 6.90 -2.63 -5.81
N LEU A 11 7.13 -1.54 -5.07
CA LEU A 11 6.74 -0.19 -5.50
C LEU A 11 7.62 0.31 -6.64
N GLU A 12 8.92 0.01 -6.64
CA GLU A 12 9.82 0.25 -7.77
C GLU A 12 9.27 -0.42 -9.04
N ALA A 13 9.00 -1.73 -8.96
CA ALA A 13 8.45 -2.47 -10.10
C ALA A 13 7.06 -1.95 -10.53
N ALA A 14 6.23 -1.49 -9.59
CA ALA A 14 4.94 -0.89 -9.90
C ALA A 14 5.09 0.46 -10.63
N ARG A 15 6.06 1.28 -10.24
CA ARG A 15 6.38 2.54 -10.93
C ARG A 15 6.88 2.28 -12.34
N ASP A 16 7.76 1.30 -12.51
CA ASP A 16 8.29 0.91 -13.82
C ASP A 16 7.19 0.41 -14.77
N ARG A 17 6.11 -0.17 -14.24
CA ARG A 17 4.91 -0.56 -15.00
C ARG A 17 3.89 0.57 -15.20
N GLY A 18 4.11 1.75 -14.63
CA GLY A 18 3.16 2.87 -14.66
C GLY A 18 1.91 2.64 -13.79
N GLU A 19 1.99 1.77 -12.78
CA GLU A 19 0.88 1.46 -11.88
C GLU A 19 0.72 2.43 -10.71
N ILE A 20 1.77 3.22 -10.41
CA ILE A 20 1.82 4.29 -9.40
C ILE A 20 2.41 5.57 -10.01
N HIS A 21 2.19 6.71 -9.36
CA HIS A 21 2.65 8.00 -9.89
C HIS A 21 4.20 8.07 -9.94
N PRO A 22 4.80 8.64 -11.01
CA PRO A 22 6.26 8.67 -11.16
C PRO A 22 6.97 9.50 -10.06
N GLU A 23 6.28 10.50 -9.52
CA GLU A 23 6.79 11.37 -8.44
C GLU A 23 6.56 10.80 -7.03
N THR A 24 6.07 9.57 -6.89
CA THR A 24 5.90 8.94 -5.58
C THR A 24 7.27 8.70 -4.93
N GLU A 25 7.47 9.27 -3.74
CA GLU A 25 8.62 8.98 -2.88
C GLU A 25 8.53 7.55 -2.34
N LEU A 26 9.42 6.67 -2.82
CA LEU A 26 9.27 5.24 -2.64
C LEU A 26 9.57 4.77 -1.21
N ASP A 27 10.50 5.40 -0.52
CA ASP A 27 10.83 5.05 0.86
C ASP A 27 9.65 5.39 1.80
N GLU A 28 9.09 6.58 1.65
CA GLU A 28 7.92 7.02 2.40
C GLU A 28 6.68 6.17 2.07
N ALA A 29 6.40 5.96 0.78
CA ALA A 29 5.28 5.13 0.35
C ALA A 29 5.40 3.68 0.83
N ALA A 30 6.61 3.12 0.83
CA ALA A 30 6.86 1.76 1.32
C ALA A 30 6.59 1.64 2.82
N GLU A 31 7.01 2.63 3.61
CA GLU A 31 6.68 2.67 5.04
C GLU A 31 5.17 2.81 5.26
N TRP A 32 4.50 3.69 4.52
CA TRP A 32 3.06 3.87 4.62
C TRP A 32 2.29 2.58 4.31
N VAL A 33 2.64 1.88 3.22
CA VAL A 33 2.04 0.58 2.87
C VAL A 33 2.23 -0.44 3.99
N ALA A 34 3.43 -0.50 4.58
CA ALA A 34 3.70 -1.37 5.71
C ALA A 34 2.79 -1.07 6.91
N ARG A 35 2.64 0.21 7.27
CA ARG A 35 1.78 0.66 8.37
C ARG A 35 0.31 0.32 8.13
N VAL A 36 -0.19 0.52 6.90
CA VAL A 36 -1.55 0.14 6.52
C VAL A 36 -1.75 -1.37 6.69
N GLN A 37 -0.87 -2.20 6.14
CA GLN A 37 -1.00 -3.67 6.24
C GLN A 37 -0.92 -4.17 7.68
N ILE A 38 -0.01 -3.62 8.48
CA ILE A 38 0.09 -3.96 9.91
C ILE A 38 -1.20 -3.59 10.63
N SER A 39 -1.75 -2.39 10.39
CA SER A 39 -3.01 -1.96 10.98
C SER A 39 -4.16 -2.91 10.63
N LEU A 40 -4.32 -3.26 9.35
CA LEU A 40 -5.40 -4.15 8.89
C LEU A 40 -5.30 -5.55 9.53
N GLY A 41 -4.10 -6.06 9.76
CA GLY A 41 -3.89 -7.38 10.36
C GLY A 41 -3.86 -7.42 11.89
N THR A 42 -3.74 -6.27 12.57
CA THR A 42 -3.56 -6.23 14.04
C THR A 42 -4.69 -5.52 14.77
N VAL A 43 -5.43 -4.63 14.11
CA VAL A 43 -6.54 -3.89 14.70
C VAL A 43 -7.85 -4.47 14.16
N PRO A 44 -8.72 -5.03 15.02
CA PRO A 44 -10.02 -5.50 14.60
C PRO A 44 -10.86 -4.39 13.97
N GLY A 45 -11.61 -4.71 12.92
CA GLY A 45 -12.56 -3.80 12.29
C GLY A 45 -13.80 -4.54 11.79
N ASP A 46 -14.90 -3.81 11.59
CA ASP A 46 -16.20 -4.41 11.24
C ASP A 46 -16.40 -4.61 9.73
N THR A 47 -15.51 -4.08 8.90
CA THR A 47 -15.74 -3.94 7.44
C THR A 47 -14.75 -4.71 6.58
N LEU A 48 -13.72 -5.28 7.19
CA LEU A 48 -12.70 -6.09 6.54
C LEU A 48 -12.40 -7.29 7.43
N ASP A 49 -12.61 -8.48 6.89
CA ASP A 49 -12.03 -9.71 7.43
C ASP A 49 -10.59 -9.83 6.92
N PRO A 50 -9.57 -9.76 7.80
CA PRO A 50 -8.17 -9.85 7.41
C PRO A 50 -7.73 -11.28 7.02
N ASP A 51 -8.50 -12.30 7.39
CA ASP A 51 -8.23 -13.69 7.04
C ASP A 51 -8.83 -14.09 5.68
N ASP A 52 -9.76 -13.29 5.14
CA ASP A 52 -10.27 -13.41 3.77
C ASP A 52 -9.37 -12.66 2.77
N HIS A 53 -8.54 -13.41 2.06
CA HIS A 53 -7.63 -12.88 1.04
C HIS A 53 -8.34 -12.06 -0.05
N ASP A 54 -9.54 -12.45 -0.48
CA ASP A 54 -10.29 -11.72 -1.50
C ASP A 54 -10.88 -10.42 -0.96
N ALA A 55 -11.27 -10.39 0.32
CA ALA A 55 -11.67 -9.17 1.00
C ALA A 55 -10.50 -8.18 1.11
N VAL A 56 -9.32 -8.64 1.54
CA VAL A 56 -8.09 -7.82 1.60
C VAL A 56 -7.73 -7.28 0.22
N ARG A 57 -7.71 -8.13 -0.81
CA ARG A 57 -7.41 -7.73 -2.19
C ARG A 57 -8.39 -6.66 -2.69
N ARG A 58 -9.69 -6.82 -2.41
CA ARG A 58 -10.71 -5.83 -2.77
C ARG A 58 -10.50 -4.52 -2.02
N HIS A 59 -10.16 -4.57 -0.74
CA HIS A 59 -9.92 -3.39 0.08
C HIS A 59 -8.69 -2.59 -0.40
N MET A 60 -7.57 -3.27 -0.66
CA MET A 60 -6.37 -2.63 -1.21
C MET A 60 -6.63 -2.00 -2.58
N ARG A 61 -7.34 -2.69 -3.48
CA ARG A 61 -7.72 -2.14 -4.79
C ARG A 61 -8.63 -0.92 -4.70
N ARG A 62 -9.52 -0.89 -3.70
CA ARG A 62 -10.50 0.19 -3.54
C ARG A 62 -9.91 1.44 -2.89
N TYR A 63 -9.02 1.29 -1.91
CA TYR A 63 -8.57 2.43 -1.09
C TYR A 63 -7.06 2.70 -1.19
N VAL A 64 -6.23 1.66 -1.26
CA VAL A 64 -4.77 1.81 -1.20
C VAL A 64 -4.18 2.12 -2.58
N LEU A 65 -4.49 1.30 -3.59
CA LEU A 65 -3.90 1.47 -4.94
C LEU A 65 -4.27 2.81 -5.60
N PRO A 66 -5.51 3.34 -5.48
CA PRO A 66 -5.82 4.65 -6.02
C PRO A 66 -5.01 5.78 -5.37
N ALA A 67 -4.69 5.68 -4.08
CA ALA A 67 -3.87 6.67 -3.39
C ALA A 67 -2.44 6.74 -3.95
N LEU A 68 -1.86 5.60 -4.32
CA LEU A 68 -0.52 5.54 -4.94
C LEU A 68 -0.50 5.98 -6.42
N ARG A 69 -1.67 6.03 -7.07
CA ARG A 69 -1.81 6.52 -8.46
C ARG A 69 -2.01 8.01 -8.57
N ALA A 70 -2.55 8.63 -7.52
CA ALA A 70 -2.78 10.05 -7.50
C ALA A 70 -1.46 10.81 -7.55
N THR A 71 -1.46 11.99 -8.17
CA THR A 71 -0.35 12.94 -8.04
C THR A 71 -0.14 13.24 -6.56
N PRO A 72 1.07 13.07 -6.01
CA PRO A 72 1.38 13.45 -4.64
C PRO A 72 1.00 14.91 -4.41
N ALA A 73 0.25 15.18 -3.33
CA ALA A 73 0.01 16.55 -2.89
C ALA A 73 1.29 17.11 -2.26
N GLN A 74 1.52 18.42 -2.43
CA GLN A 74 2.63 19.14 -1.79
C GLN A 74 2.33 19.46 -0.32
#